data_AF-A0AA40RWW5-F1
#
_entry.id   AF-A0AA40RWW5-F1
#
_cell.length_a   1.000
_cell.length_b   1.000
_cell.length_c   1.000
_cell.angle_alpha   90.00
_cell.angle_beta   90.00
_cell.angle_gamma   90.00
#
_symmetry.space_group_name_H-M   'P 1'
#
loop_
_entity.id
_entity.type
_entity.pdbx_description
1 polymer ?
#
loop_
_entity_poly.entity_id
_entity_poly.type
_entity_poly.pdbx_seq_one_letter_code
_entity_poly.pdbx_strand_id
1 'polypeptide(L)'
;MYLDFSEIPSGDDFENFSKIFLENIGYRILVKPAVGRDGGRDIIAEQPGNFGVGGYRWLVSCKHFSRSGRSVGIKDDEANINKLKEHNCHGFMFLYSTNYTEDLRASIERACEYARCDYFIFNGHDIAHRMLSSPHQYPLIQQYLPETHQRLVGAIGSGVNCCEYADDMEGFYLFYTKNDLTNQIEVMTLGQCCIASYANHYDENRLPYGCAFVPRA
;
A
#
# COMPACT_ATOMS: atom_id res chain seq x y z
N MET A 1 9.44 -9.59 -4.81
CA MET A 1 8.34 -8.65 -4.47
C MET A 1 7.46 -8.56 -5.71
N TYR A 2 6.14 -8.70 -5.57
CA TYR A 2 5.21 -8.70 -6.72
C TYR A 2 5.04 -7.32 -7.34
N LEU A 3 5.25 -6.26 -6.55
CA LEU A 3 5.29 -4.87 -7.01
C LEU A 3 6.73 -4.36 -6.96
N ASP A 4 7.19 -3.63 -7.97
CA ASP A 4 8.52 -3.03 -7.98
C ASP A 4 8.45 -1.51 -7.75
N PHE A 5 8.52 -1.10 -6.48
CA PHE A 5 8.52 0.32 -6.14
C PHE A 5 9.72 1.10 -6.67
N SER A 6 10.77 0.47 -7.21
CA SER A 6 11.90 1.20 -7.82
C SER A 6 11.52 1.95 -9.10
N GLU A 7 10.35 1.63 -9.67
CA GLU A 7 9.70 2.37 -10.75
C GLU A 7 9.27 3.78 -10.33
N ILE A 8 9.04 4.01 -9.04
CA ILE A 8 8.75 5.35 -8.51
C ILE A 8 10.06 6.14 -8.47
N PRO A 9 10.20 7.25 -9.23
CA PRO A 9 11.51 7.80 -9.53
C PRO A 9 12.14 8.57 -8.37
N SER A 10 11.34 9.17 -7.49
CA SER A 10 11.83 10.02 -6.40
C SER A 10 11.06 9.83 -5.09
N GLY A 11 11.63 10.38 -4.01
CA GLY A 11 10.94 10.45 -2.71
C GLY A 11 9.66 11.28 -2.76
N ASP A 12 9.65 12.36 -3.56
CA ASP A 12 8.47 13.23 -3.72
C ASP A 12 7.33 12.49 -4.45
N ASP A 13 7.68 11.68 -5.46
CA ASP A 13 6.70 10.83 -6.16
C ASP A 13 6.17 9.74 -5.24
N PHE A 14 7.02 9.18 -4.38
CA PHE A 14 6.59 8.20 -3.37
C PHE A 14 5.70 8.84 -2.30
N GLU A 15 5.94 10.10 -1.94
CA GLU A 15 5.08 10.87 -1.05
C GLU A 15 3.68 11.08 -1.67
N ASN A 16 3.61 11.42 -2.97
CA ASN A 16 2.35 11.57 -3.68
C ASN A 16 1.60 10.24 -3.85
N PHE A 17 2.32 9.17 -4.19
CA PHE A 17 1.81 7.80 -4.17
C PHE A 17 1.21 7.45 -2.80
N SER A 18 1.93 7.77 -1.71
CA SER A 18 1.51 7.47 -0.34
C SER A 18 0.22 8.19 0.05
N LYS A 19 0.01 9.44 -0.37
CA LYS A 19 -1.25 10.17 -0.15
C LYS A 19 -2.43 9.42 -0.75
N ILE A 20 -2.34 9.05 -2.02
CA ILE A 20 -3.43 8.35 -2.74
C ILE A 20 -3.62 6.95 -2.17
N PHE A 21 -2.54 6.23 -1.84
CA PHE A 21 -2.62 4.92 -1.18
C PHE A 21 -3.41 5.00 0.13
N LEU A 22 -3.14 6.00 0.97
CA LEU A 22 -3.83 6.22 2.24
C LEU A 22 -5.31 6.58 2.02
N GLU A 23 -5.62 7.44 1.05
CA GLU A 23 -7.01 7.75 0.68
C GLU A 23 -7.78 6.50 0.26
N ASN A 24 -7.16 5.66 -0.58
CA ASN A 24 -7.77 4.43 -1.06
C ASN A 24 -8.02 3.39 0.04
N ILE A 25 -7.30 3.44 1.17
CA ILE A 25 -7.58 2.58 2.35
C ILE A 25 -8.43 3.28 3.41
N GLY A 26 -9.02 4.44 3.09
CA GLY A 26 -10.06 5.09 3.89
C GLY A 26 -9.60 6.25 4.78
N TYR A 27 -8.36 6.71 4.66
CA TYR A 27 -7.90 7.93 5.34
C TYR A 27 -8.32 9.18 4.55
N ARG A 28 -8.33 10.32 5.24
CA ARG A 28 -8.50 11.64 4.62
C ARG A 28 -7.20 12.43 4.75
N ILE A 29 -6.71 12.98 3.64
CA ILE A 29 -5.51 13.82 3.65
C ILE A 29 -5.91 15.26 3.98
N LEU A 30 -5.46 15.81 5.12
CA LEU A 30 -5.96 17.07 5.68
C LEU A 30 -5.19 18.34 5.26
N VAL A 31 -4.34 18.28 4.26
CA VAL A 31 -3.31 19.32 4.01
C VAL A 31 -3.92 20.71 3.72
N LYS A 32 -3.64 21.73 4.55
CA LYS A 32 -3.74 23.19 4.24
C LYS A 32 -2.85 24.07 5.17
N PRO A 33 -2.40 25.27 4.73
CA PRO A 33 -1.09 25.56 4.15
C PRO A 33 -0.10 26.25 5.12
N ALA A 34 1.20 26.14 4.83
CA ALA A 34 2.10 27.30 4.87
C ALA A 34 3.20 27.13 3.81
N VAL A 35 3.27 28.08 2.89
CA VAL A 35 4.45 28.28 2.04
C VAL A 35 5.54 28.85 2.96
N GLY A 36 6.32 27.94 3.54
CA GLY A 36 7.56 28.22 4.23
C GLY A 36 8.73 27.82 3.34
N ARG A 37 9.77 28.64 3.35
CA ARG A 37 10.98 28.52 2.54
C ARG A 37 11.79 27.31 3.06
N ASP A 38 11.85 26.26 2.22
CA ASP A 38 12.55 24.96 2.36
C ASP A 38 12.01 23.93 3.38
N GLY A 39 11.83 22.67 2.92
CA GLY A 39 12.07 21.46 3.72
C GLY A 39 10.89 20.54 4.09
N GLY A 40 10.34 19.78 3.12
CA GLY A 40 9.48 18.59 3.38
C GLY A 40 8.08 18.91 3.92
N ARG A 41 7.03 18.70 3.11
CA ARG A 41 5.65 18.84 3.60
C ARG A 41 5.27 17.58 4.37
N ASP A 42 5.18 17.70 5.69
CA ASP A 42 4.69 16.58 6.51
C ASP A 42 3.22 16.28 6.13
N ILE A 43 2.93 15.06 5.71
CA ILE A 43 1.56 14.63 5.40
C ILE A 43 0.81 14.46 6.73
N ILE A 44 -0.43 14.99 6.79
CA ILE A 44 -1.36 14.70 7.88
C ILE A 44 -2.50 13.88 7.31
N ALA A 45 -2.61 12.63 7.77
CA ALA A 45 -3.71 11.73 7.42
C ALA A 45 -4.65 11.58 8.60
N GLU A 46 -5.95 11.73 8.37
CA GLU A 46 -6.99 11.52 9.37
C GLU A 46 -7.71 10.22 9.10
N GLN A 47 -7.72 9.32 10.09
CA GLN A 47 -8.63 8.20 10.12
C GLN A 47 -9.99 8.71 10.61
N PRO A 48 -11.06 8.68 9.79
CA PRO A 48 -12.35 9.21 10.19
C PRO A 48 -12.90 8.50 11.42
N GLY A 49 -13.42 9.27 12.38
CA GLY A 49 -14.16 8.75 13.53
C GLY A 49 -15.61 8.44 13.17
N ASN A 50 -16.27 7.66 14.03
CA ASN A 50 -17.70 7.38 13.91
C ASN A 50 -18.53 8.49 14.58
N PHE A 51 -19.68 8.84 13.97
CA PHE A 51 -20.80 9.59 14.55
C PHE A 51 -20.42 10.64 15.62
N GLY A 52 -19.90 11.80 15.20
CA GLY A 52 -19.67 12.95 16.09
C GLY A 52 -18.39 12.91 16.91
N VAL A 53 -17.63 11.81 16.86
CA VAL A 53 -16.26 11.74 17.38
C VAL A 53 -15.29 12.24 16.31
N GLY A 54 -14.38 13.14 16.68
CA GLY A 54 -13.33 13.64 15.78
C GLY A 54 -12.44 12.50 15.25
N GLY A 55 -11.85 12.68 14.06
CA GLY A 55 -10.97 11.68 13.46
C GLY A 55 -9.61 11.58 14.16
N TYR A 56 -8.97 10.43 14.03
CA TYR A 56 -7.63 10.21 14.56
C TYR A 56 -6.57 10.70 13.55
N ARG A 57 -5.79 11.73 13.91
CA ARG A 57 -4.78 12.34 13.05
C ARG A 57 -3.42 11.68 13.22
N TRP A 58 -2.83 11.33 12.08
CA TRP A 58 -1.52 10.73 11.95
C TRP A 58 -0.56 11.72 11.31
N LEU A 59 0.61 11.91 11.93
CA LEU A 59 1.74 12.57 11.28
C LEU A 59 2.48 11.52 10.45
N VAL A 60 2.46 11.70 9.13
CA VAL A 60 2.92 10.68 8.20
C VAL A 60 4.32 11.02 7.68
N SER A 61 5.24 10.06 7.77
CA SER A 61 6.57 10.13 7.16
C SER A 61 6.70 9.10 6.03
N CYS A 62 7.29 9.52 4.92
CA CYS A 62 7.51 8.68 3.74
C CYS A 62 9.02 8.56 3.45
N LYS A 63 9.53 7.32 3.29
CA LYS A 63 10.92 7.08 2.86
C LYS A 63 10.98 6.13 1.68
N HIS A 64 11.70 6.54 0.64
CA HIS A 64 11.83 5.80 -0.60
C HIS A 64 13.28 5.36 -0.84
N PHE A 65 13.54 4.06 -0.74
CA PHE A 65 14.88 3.48 -0.97
C PHE A 65 14.86 2.25 -1.91
N SER A 66 13.77 2.02 -2.66
CA SER A 66 13.65 0.82 -3.49
C SER A 66 14.72 0.74 -4.58
N ARG A 67 15.16 1.90 -5.12
CA ARG A 67 16.25 1.96 -6.10
C ARG A 67 17.61 1.55 -5.53
N SER A 68 17.86 1.80 -4.24
CA SER A 68 19.12 1.40 -3.58
C SER A 68 19.01 0.05 -2.88
N GLY A 69 17.79 -0.47 -2.68
CA GLY A 69 17.50 -1.73 -1.99
C GLY A 69 17.81 -1.71 -0.49
N ARG A 70 18.24 -0.56 0.07
CA ARG A 70 18.61 -0.47 1.48
C ARG A 70 17.38 -0.34 2.37
N SER A 71 17.49 -0.85 3.59
CA SER A 71 16.50 -0.62 4.63
C SER A 71 16.58 0.81 5.18
N VAL A 72 15.44 1.31 5.68
CA VAL A 72 15.35 2.57 6.42
C VAL A 72 15.88 2.36 7.84
N GLY A 73 16.84 3.19 8.28
CA GLY A 73 17.43 3.13 9.62
C GLY A 73 17.22 4.40 10.45
N ILE A 74 17.76 4.42 11.68
CA ILE A 74 17.64 5.55 12.63
C ILE A 74 18.13 6.89 12.04
N LYS A 75 19.10 6.86 11.12
CA LYS A 75 19.63 8.07 10.49
C LYS A 75 18.71 8.63 9.40
N ASP A 76 17.75 7.84 8.93
CA ASP A 76 16.88 8.20 7.82
C ASP A 76 15.53 8.74 8.28
N ASP A 77 15.03 8.24 9.42
CA ASP A 77 13.73 8.63 9.97
C ASP A 77 13.66 8.49 11.49
N GLU A 78 12.71 9.19 12.11
CA GLU A 78 12.48 9.17 13.56
C GLU A 78 11.04 9.58 13.93
N ALA A 79 10.60 9.19 15.13
CA ALA A 79 9.37 9.70 15.73
C ALA A 79 9.63 11.05 16.42
N ASN A 80 9.54 12.14 15.65
CA ASN A 80 9.77 13.50 16.17
C ASN A 80 8.57 14.02 16.97
N ILE A 81 8.64 13.88 18.30
CA ILE A 81 7.54 14.23 19.23
C ILE A 81 7.17 15.73 19.18
N ASN A 82 8.13 16.61 18.89
CA ASN A 82 7.85 18.04 18.79
C ASN A 82 6.96 18.32 17.58
N LYS A 83 7.30 17.76 16.41
CA LYS A 83 6.46 17.86 15.21
C LYS A 83 5.06 17.28 15.42
N LEU A 84 4.94 16.14 16.12
CA LEU A 84 3.64 15.55 16.43
C LEU A 84 2.72 16.54 17.17
N LYS A 85 3.27 17.24 18.17
CA LYS A 85 2.56 18.25 18.95
C LYS A 85 2.27 19.51 18.13
N GLU A 86 3.25 20.00 17.38
CA GLU A 86 3.10 21.18 16.52
C GLU A 86 1.96 21.01 15.51
N HIS A 87 1.82 19.81 14.93
CA HIS A 87 0.77 19.49 13.97
C HIS A 87 -0.55 19.01 14.61
N ASN A 88 -0.63 18.95 15.95
CA ASN A 88 -1.79 18.41 16.68
C ASN A 88 -2.22 17.03 16.16
N CYS A 89 -1.25 16.16 15.94
CA CYS A 89 -1.46 14.76 15.58
C CYS A 89 -1.49 13.89 16.85
N HIS A 90 -2.18 12.75 16.77
CA HIS A 90 -2.32 11.82 17.88
C HIS A 90 -1.27 10.69 17.83
N GLY A 91 -0.79 10.34 16.63
CA GLY A 91 0.20 9.28 16.43
C GLY A 91 1.01 9.45 15.15
N PHE A 92 1.98 8.57 14.96
CA PHE A 92 2.85 8.55 13.79
C PHE A 92 2.46 7.45 12.80
N MET A 93 2.59 7.73 11.51
CA MET A 93 2.47 6.71 10.48
C MET A 93 3.66 6.76 9.55
N PHE A 94 4.30 5.62 9.35
CA PHE A 94 5.51 5.52 8.54
C PHE A 94 5.20 4.68 7.30
N LEU A 95 5.49 5.22 6.11
CA LEU A 95 5.38 4.50 4.85
C LEU A 95 6.76 4.38 4.23
N TYR A 96 7.23 3.15 4.08
CA TYR A 96 8.54 2.84 3.54
C TYR A 96 8.41 1.99 2.30
N SER A 97 9.13 2.35 1.24
CA SER A 97 9.14 1.56 0.01
C SER A 97 9.98 0.28 0.12
N THR A 98 10.75 0.15 1.21
CA THR A 98 11.59 -1.00 1.57
C THR A 98 11.33 -1.41 3.03
N ASN A 99 12.12 -2.36 3.55
CA ASN A 99 12.09 -2.71 4.98
C ASN A 99 12.75 -1.63 5.84
N TYR A 100 12.56 -1.72 7.15
CA TYR A 100 13.21 -0.89 8.15
C TYR A 100 14.12 -1.73 9.05
N THR A 101 15.04 -1.09 9.77
CA THR A 101 15.89 -1.78 10.75
C THR A 101 15.20 -1.93 12.09
N GLU A 102 15.57 -2.97 12.84
CA GLU A 102 15.06 -3.21 14.18
C GLU A 102 15.40 -2.05 15.14
N ASP A 103 16.58 -1.46 15.00
CA ASP A 103 16.99 -0.30 15.79
C ASP A 103 16.07 0.90 15.58
N LEU A 104 15.61 1.15 14.33
CA LEU A 104 14.64 2.20 14.03
C LEU A 104 13.30 1.92 14.71
N ARG A 105 12.80 0.68 14.59
CA ARG A 105 11.55 0.25 15.22
C ARG A 105 11.59 0.47 16.73
N ALA A 106 12.65 0.00 17.39
CA ALA A 106 12.83 0.16 18.83
C ALA A 106 12.96 1.63 19.24
N SER A 107 13.55 2.48 18.38
CA SER A 107 13.64 3.92 18.64
C SER A 107 12.28 4.61 18.56
N ILE A 108 11.47 4.26 17.55
CA ILE A 108 10.09 4.76 17.40
C ILE A 108 9.24 4.32 18.60
N GLU A 109 9.32 3.04 18.98
CA GLU A 109 8.57 2.47 20.10
C GLU A 109 8.87 3.21 21.40
N ARG A 110 10.15 3.38 21.75
CA ARG A 110 10.55 4.16 22.96
C ARG A 110 10.03 5.60 22.94
N ALA A 111 10.11 6.27 21.79
CA ALA A 111 9.63 7.65 21.67
C ALA A 111 8.11 7.73 21.85
N CYS A 112 7.37 6.77 21.28
CA CYS A 112 5.92 6.71 21.36
C CYS A 112 5.43 6.33 22.76
N GLU A 113 6.11 5.40 23.45
CA GLU A 113 5.87 5.08 24.86
C GLU A 113 6.06 6.31 25.75
N TYR A 114 7.15 7.06 25.53
CA TYR A 114 7.42 8.29 26.29
C TYR A 114 6.34 9.36 26.06
N ALA A 115 5.92 9.56 24.81
CA ALA A 115 4.93 10.57 24.44
C ALA A 115 3.48 10.12 24.66
N ARG A 116 3.25 8.83 24.95
CA ARG A 116 1.93 8.18 25.00
C ARG A 116 1.12 8.40 23.72
N CYS A 117 1.74 8.14 22.58
CA CYS A 117 1.11 8.21 21.26
C CYS A 117 1.17 6.85 20.56
N ASP A 118 0.26 6.62 19.61
CA ASP A 118 0.31 5.40 18.80
C ASP A 118 1.27 5.58 17.61
N TYR A 119 1.71 4.46 17.05
CA TYR A 119 2.43 4.45 15.78
C TYR A 119 1.97 3.31 14.90
N PHE A 120 2.14 3.49 13.58
CA PHE A 120 1.91 2.46 12.59
C PHE A 120 3.00 2.49 11.52
N ILE A 121 3.49 1.33 11.09
CA ILE A 121 4.52 1.23 10.05
C ILE A 121 4.00 0.35 8.91
N PHE A 122 4.06 0.88 7.70
CA PHE A 122 3.91 0.16 6.44
C PHE A 122 5.27 0.01 5.78
N ASN A 123 5.81 -1.21 5.73
CA ASN A 123 6.96 -1.49 4.86
C ASN A 123 6.50 -1.78 3.42
N GLY A 124 7.45 -1.93 2.50
CA GLY A 124 7.13 -2.20 1.09
C GLY A 124 6.29 -3.47 0.89
N HIS A 125 6.48 -4.49 1.72
CA HIS A 125 5.65 -5.70 1.67
C HIS A 125 4.21 -5.43 2.12
N ASP A 126 4.00 -4.68 3.20
CA ASP A 126 2.67 -4.33 3.71
C ASP A 126 1.89 -3.48 2.70
N ILE A 127 2.56 -2.51 2.08
CA ILE A 127 1.99 -1.68 1.01
C ILE A 127 1.60 -2.58 -0.16
N ALA A 128 2.52 -3.41 -0.65
CA ALA A 128 2.26 -4.28 -1.79
C ALA A 128 1.11 -5.25 -1.52
N HIS A 129 1.05 -5.86 -0.34
CA HIS A 129 -0.05 -6.74 0.05
C HIS A 129 -1.39 -6.00 0.01
N ARG A 130 -1.48 -4.79 0.59
CA ARG A 130 -2.71 -4.01 0.56
C ARG A 130 -3.14 -3.58 -0.83
N MET A 131 -2.18 -3.27 -1.70
CA MET A 131 -2.46 -2.92 -3.09
C MET A 131 -3.01 -4.12 -3.87
N LEU A 132 -2.42 -5.29 -3.70
CA LEU A 132 -2.83 -6.49 -4.44
C LEU A 132 -4.15 -7.06 -3.93
N SER A 133 -4.45 -6.89 -2.64
CA SER A 133 -5.69 -7.40 -2.03
C SER A 133 -6.92 -6.51 -2.26
N SER A 134 -6.81 -5.35 -2.93
CA SER A 134 -7.94 -4.47 -3.19
C SER A 134 -7.96 -3.97 -4.64
N PRO A 135 -9.04 -4.22 -5.41
CA PRO A 135 -9.21 -3.70 -6.77
C PRO A 135 -9.07 -2.18 -6.86
N HIS A 136 -9.48 -1.44 -5.82
CA HIS A 136 -9.45 0.02 -5.81
C HIS A 136 -8.01 0.59 -5.89
N GLN A 137 -7.00 -0.24 -5.65
CA GLN A 137 -5.59 0.16 -5.69
C GLN A 137 -4.95 -0.04 -7.08
N TYR A 138 -5.62 -0.71 -8.01
CA TYR A 138 -5.05 -1.01 -9.34
C TYR A 138 -4.77 0.21 -10.20
N PRO A 139 -5.62 1.25 -10.23
CA PRO A 139 -5.28 2.50 -10.91
C PRO A 139 -3.97 3.10 -10.39
N LEU A 140 -3.68 2.93 -9.10
CA LEU A 140 -2.43 3.40 -8.50
C LEU A 140 -1.21 2.56 -8.95
N ILE A 141 -1.38 1.23 -9.10
CA ILE A 141 -0.36 0.35 -9.70
C ILE A 141 -0.07 0.79 -11.13
N GLN A 142 -1.11 0.98 -11.96
CA GLN A 142 -0.96 1.39 -13.35
C GLN A 142 -0.24 2.75 -13.47
N GLN A 143 -0.56 3.70 -12.59
CA GLN A 143 -0.01 5.05 -12.63
C GLN A 143 1.46 5.10 -12.17
N TYR A 144 1.80 4.45 -11.05
CA TYR A 144 3.12 4.60 -10.43
C TYR A 144 4.07 3.43 -10.70
N LEU A 145 3.55 2.27 -11.12
CA LEU A 145 4.31 1.05 -11.38
C LEU A 145 3.95 0.47 -12.77
N PRO A 146 4.10 1.25 -13.87
CA PRO A 146 3.64 0.85 -15.19
C PRO A 146 4.29 -0.42 -15.75
N GLU A 147 5.57 -0.68 -15.48
CA GLU A 147 6.27 -1.89 -15.92
C GLU A 147 5.82 -3.10 -15.10
N THR A 148 5.62 -2.93 -13.79
CA THR A 148 4.96 -3.94 -12.96
C THR A 148 3.56 -4.23 -13.48
N HIS A 149 2.76 -3.21 -13.78
CA HIS A 149 1.42 -3.38 -14.35
C HIS A 149 1.47 -4.16 -15.67
N GLN A 150 2.38 -3.80 -16.58
CA GLN A 150 2.57 -4.54 -17.84
C GLN A 150 3.00 -5.99 -17.61
N ARG A 151 3.90 -6.26 -16.65
CA ARG A 151 4.28 -7.63 -16.29
C ARG A 151 3.13 -8.43 -15.70
N LEU A 152 2.33 -7.80 -14.84
CA LEU A 152 1.11 -8.40 -14.31
C LEU A 152 0.18 -8.76 -15.47
N VAL A 153 -0.16 -7.82 -16.35
CA VAL A 153 -0.98 -8.02 -17.55
C VAL A 153 -0.38 -9.05 -18.52
N GLY A 154 0.93 -9.04 -18.73
CA GLY A 154 1.62 -10.01 -19.59
C GLY A 154 1.54 -11.43 -19.03
N ALA A 155 1.69 -11.58 -17.72
CA ALA A 155 1.46 -12.85 -17.04
C ALA A 155 0.01 -13.33 -17.21
N ILE A 156 -0.97 -12.41 -17.28
CA ILE A 156 -2.37 -12.71 -17.63
C ILE A 156 -2.48 -13.32 -19.03
N GLY A 157 -1.82 -12.73 -20.03
CA GLY A 157 -1.89 -13.19 -21.42
C GLY A 157 -1.26 -14.57 -21.66
N SER A 158 -0.34 -15.00 -20.79
CA SER A 158 0.27 -16.33 -20.81
C SER A 158 -0.41 -17.35 -19.88
N GLY A 159 -1.32 -16.90 -19.02
CA GLY A 159 -2.06 -17.72 -18.07
C GLY A 159 -3.23 -18.45 -18.72
N VAL A 160 -3.62 -19.59 -18.16
CA VAL A 160 -4.82 -20.33 -18.58
C VAL A 160 -6.03 -19.41 -18.42
N ASN A 161 -6.60 -18.95 -19.54
CA ASN A 161 -7.91 -18.30 -19.57
C ASN A 161 -8.95 -19.32 -19.10
N CYS A 162 -9.39 -19.24 -17.85
CA CYS A 162 -10.48 -20.09 -17.34
C CYS A 162 -11.87 -19.71 -17.89
N CYS A 163 -11.99 -18.63 -18.69
CA CYS A 163 -13.24 -18.22 -19.33
C CYS A 163 -13.06 -18.30 -20.86
N GLU A 164 -13.82 -19.16 -21.53
CA GLU A 164 -13.93 -19.23 -23.00
C GLU A 164 -14.42 -17.91 -23.63
N TYR A 165 -14.95 -17.00 -22.80
CA TYR A 165 -15.50 -15.69 -23.16
C TYR A 165 -14.55 -14.52 -22.84
N ALA A 166 -13.26 -14.78 -22.62
CA ALA A 166 -12.26 -13.78 -22.26
C ALA A 166 -12.09 -12.63 -23.28
N ASP A 167 -12.61 -12.79 -24.49
CA ASP A 167 -12.53 -11.77 -25.55
C ASP A 167 -13.49 -10.59 -25.33
N ASP A 168 -14.58 -10.75 -24.56
CA ASP A 168 -15.64 -9.73 -24.37
C ASP A 168 -15.60 -9.02 -22.99
N MET A 169 -14.52 -9.16 -22.23
CA MET A 169 -14.49 -8.70 -20.83
C MET A 169 -13.81 -7.33 -20.68
N GLU A 170 -14.48 -6.39 -19.98
CA GLU A 170 -13.97 -5.06 -19.60
C GLU A 170 -12.79 -5.11 -18.60
N GLY A 171 -12.58 -6.24 -17.92
CA GLY A 171 -11.46 -6.46 -17.00
C GLY A 171 -11.38 -7.87 -16.41
N PHE A 172 -10.32 -8.14 -15.64
CA PHE A 172 -10.01 -9.45 -15.05
C PHE A 172 -9.66 -9.34 -13.57
N TYR A 173 -9.96 -10.36 -12.78
CA TYR A 173 -9.54 -10.47 -11.40
C TYR A 173 -8.21 -11.22 -11.30
N LEU A 174 -7.20 -10.64 -10.65
CA LEU A 174 -6.05 -11.44 -10.18
C LEU A 174 -6.48 -12.26 -8.96
N PHE A 175 -6.16 -13.54 -8.98
CA PHE A 175 -6.44 -14.49 -7.91
C PHE A 175 -5.16 -15.23 -7.54
N TYR A 176 -4.72 -15.08 -6.30
CA TYR A 176 -3.54 -15.79 -5.81
C TYR A 176 -3.96 -17.14 -5.28
N THR A 177 -3.44 -18.20 -5.89
CA THR A 177 -3.63 -19.58 -5.42
C THR A 177 -2.30 -20.16 -4.96
N LYS A 178 -2.36 -21.11 -4.05
CA LYS A 178 -1.20 -21.91 -3.67
C LYS A 178 -1.23 -23.18 -4.51
N ASN A 179 -0.18 -23.45 -5.26
CA ASN A 179 -0.05 -24.72 -5.94
C ASN A 179 0.30 -25.80 -4.90
N ASP A 180 -0.58 -26.78 -4.73
CA ASP A 180 -0.44 -27.83 -3.72
C ASP A 180 0.75 -28.77 -3.99
N LEU A 181 1.20 -28.87 -5.25
CA LEU A 181 2.33 -29.72 -5.65
C LEU A 181 3.67 -29.01 -5.44
N THR A 182 3.76 -27.74 -5.79
CA THR A 182 5.02 -26.97 -5.72
C THR A 182 5.14 -26.18 -4.42
N ASN A 183 4.04 -26.03 -3.67
CA ASN A 183 3.91 -25.18 -2.50
C ASN A 183 4.21 -23.69 -2.80
N GLN A 184 4.22 -23.30 -4.08
CA GLN A 184 4.44 -21.94 -4.55
C GLN A 184 3.12 -21.18 -4.67
N ILE A 185 3.19 -19.85 -4.54
CA ILE A 185 2.05 -18.99 -4.87
C ILE A 185 2.05 -18.73 -6.37
N GLU A 186 0.94 -19.10 -7.00
CA GLU A 186 0.65 -18.85 -8.40
C GLU A 186 -0.43 -17.78 -8.53
N VAL A 187 -0.38 -17.04 -9.63
CA VAL A 187 -1.36 -16.00 -9.95
C VAL A 187 -2.23 -16.53 -11.08
N MET A 188 -3.53 -16.64 -10.82
CA MET A 188 -4.56 -16.93 -11.79
C MET A 188 -5.32 -15.67 -12.16
N THR A 189 -5.96 -15.71 -13.32
CA THR A 189 -6.72 -14.58 -13.85
C THR A 189 -8.14 -15.06 -14.13
N LEU A 190 -9.10 -14.41 -13.50
CA LEU A 190 -10.50 -14.80 -13.58
C LEU A 190 -11.30 -13.68 -14.23
N GLY A 191 -12.02 -13.98 -15.30
CA GLY A 191 -13.05 -13.05 -15.77
C GLY A 191 -14.15 -12.89 -14.72
N GLN A 192 -14.90 -11.79 -14.80
CA GLN A 192 -16.10 -11.53 -13.97
C GLN A 192 -17.15 -12.65 -14.07
N CYS A 193 -17.20 -13.41 -15.17
CA CYS A 193 -17.95 -14.66 -15.33
C CYS A 193 -17.56 -15.73 -14.29
N CYS A 194 -16.25 -15.92 -14.09
CA CYS A 194 -15.69 -17.04 -13.33
C CYS A 194 -15.48 -16.72 -11.85
N ILE A 195 -15.40 -15.45 -11.48
CA ILE A 195 -15.15 -15.06 -10.09
C ILE A 195 -16.23 -15.59 -9.14
N ALA A 196 -17.50 -15.61 -9.59
CA ALA A 196 -18.61 -16.13 -8.81
C ALA A 196 -18.49 -17.64 -8.55
N SER A 197 -18.00 -18.40 -9.54
CA SER A 197 -17.80 -19.84 -9.42
C SER A 197 -16.63 -20.20 -8.49
N TYR A 198 -15.56 -19.39 -8.49
CA TYR A 198 -14.42 -19.59 -7.59
C TYR A 198 -14.69 -19.06 -6.18
N ALA A 199 -15.45 -17.97 -6.02
CA ALA A 199 -15.82 -17.40 -4.72
C ALA A 199 -16.70 -18.33 -3.88
N ASN A 200 -17.54 -19.17 -4.49
CA ASN A 200 -18.43 -20.10 -3.80
C ASN A 200 -17.73 -21.28 -3.10
N HIS A 201 -16.43 -21.49 -3.33
CA HIS A 201 -15.67 -22.60 -2.75
C HIS A 201 -14.77 -22.20 -1.58
N TYR A 202 -14.78 -20.92 -1.18
CA TYR A 202 -13.99 -20.44 -0.05
C TYR A 202 -14.90 -19.92 1.06
N ASP A 203 -14.91 -20.66 2.16
CA ASP A 203 -15.39 -20.20 3.47
C ASP A 203 -14.77 -18.83 3.76
N GLU A 204 -15.61 -17.90 4.20
CA GLU A 204 -15.36 -16.48 4.47
C GLU A 204 -14.12 -16.24 5.35
N ASN A 205 -13.58 -17.29 5.96
CA ASN A 205 -12.47 -17.28 6.89
C ASN A 205 -11.14 -17.89 6.38
N ARG A 206 -10.99 -18.27 5.10
CA ARG A 206 -9.80 -19.10 4.69
C ARG A 206 -8.94 -18.69 3.50
N LEU A 207 -9.09 -17.52 2.88
CA LEU A 207 -8.00 -16.95 2.06
C LEU A 207 -7.87 -15.41 2.22
N PRO A 208 -6.70 -14.87 2.63
CA PRO A 208 -6.45 -13.43 2.80
C PRO A 208 -6.05 -12.68 1.51
N TYR A 209 -5.93 -13.37 0.37
CA TYR A 209 -5.41 -12.77 -0.86
C TYR A 209 -6.57 -12.39 -1.78
N GLY A 210 -6.86 -11.09 -1.80
CA GLY A 210 -8.07 -10.52 -2.39
C GLY A 210 -8.19 -10.69 -3.91
N CYS A 211 -9.44 -10.71 -4.38
CA CYS A 211 -9.77 -10.58 -5.80
C CYS A 211 -9.50 -9.14 -6.24
N ALA A 212 -8.85 -8.98 -7.38
CA ALA A 212 -8.36 -7.68 -7.82
C ALA A 212 -8.74 -7.39 -9.28
N PHE A 213 -9.76 -6.56 -9.52
CA PHE A 213 -10.21 -6.18 -10.87
C PHE A 213 -9.16 -5.29 -11.56
N VAL A 214 -8.73 -5.72 -12.73
CA VAL A 214 -7.80 -5.04 -13.64
C VAL A 214 -8.57 -4.70 -14.91
N PRO A 215 -8.92 -3.43 -15.16
CA PRO A 215 -9.57 -3.04 -16.40
C PRO A 215 -8.64 -3.25 -17.60
N ARG A 216 -9.18 -3.65 -18.75
CA ARG A 216 -8.42 -3.57 -20.02
C ARG A 216 -8.28 -2.09 -20.41
N ALA A 217 -7.08 -1.73 -20.87
CA ALA A 217 -6.76 -0.39 -21.40
C ALA A 217 -7.47 -0.14 -22.74
#